data_AF-A0A843WTW8-F1
#
_entry.id   AF-A0A843WTW8-F1
#
_cell.length_a   1.000
_cell.length_b   1.000
_cell.length_c   1.000
_cell.angle_alpha   90.00
_cell.angle_beta   90.00
_cell.angle_gamma   90.00
#
_symmetry.space_group_name_H-M   'P 1'
#
loop_
_entity.id
_entity.type
_entity.pdbx_description
1 polymer ?
#
loop_
_entity_poly.entity_id
_entity_poly.type
_entity_poly.pdbx_seq_one_letter_code
_entity_poly.pdbx_strand_id
1 'polypeptide(L)'
;QEFEKFVDQLILRKIEVQEVVVEVYKKKHKGPTKLTSVHGLDNGKQIVVQINELGQPIGEGSHSLKLFLGTITRLADKMPIDAPTWRAMSATHKDDVWEYLQRKYDIPASLKEWVIKDLDQKWRSWKYELRNKYFNPTLKQNEQEIPPDPRVNVEQWKRVVQTWSSNSWKISLADYMELEKARHQRVCRVELDDT
;
A
#
# COMPACT_ATOMS: atom_id res chain seq x y z
N GLN A 1 22.86 -18.11 26.41
CA GLN A 1 24.23 -17.67 26.02
C GLN A 1 24.50 -17.85 24.52
N GLU A 2 24.24 -19.01 23.91
CA GLU A 2 24.44 -19.19 22.46
C GLU A 2 23.40 -18.45 21.59
N PHE A 3 22.15 -18.37 22.07
CA PHE A 3 21.08 -17.67 21.37
C PHE A 3 21.32 -16.15 21.24
N GLU A 4 21.84 -15.51 22.30
CA GLU A 4 22.19 -14.09 22.26
C GLU A 4 23.37 -13.83 21.33
N LYS A 5 24.39 -14.69 21.33
CA LYS A 5 25.50 -14.63 20.36
C LYS A 5 25.01 -14.76 18.92
N PHE A 6 24.00 -15.59 18.66
CA PHE A 6 23.41 -15.75 17.33
C PHE A 6 22.63 -14.50 16.89
N VAL A 7 21.88 -13.88 17.80
CA VAL A 7 21.14 -12.63 17.54
C VAL A 7 22.11 -11.48 17.29
N ASP A 8 23.15 -11.32 18.12
CA ASP A 8 24.19 -10.31 17.94
C ASP A 8 24.95 -10.50 16.63
N GLN A 9 25.27 -11.74 16.27
CA GLN A 9 25.93 -12.08 15.00
C GLN A 9 25.04 -11.80 13.79
N LEU A 10 23.71 -11.97 13.89
CA LEU A 10 22.74 -11.61 12.87
C LEU A 10 22.58 -10.10 12.72
N ILE A 11 22.55 -9.37 13.84
CA ILE A 11 22.49 -7.90 13.86
C ILE A 11 23.74 -7.32 13.21
N LEU A 12 24.92 -7.82 13.58
CA LEU A 12 26.20 -7.39 13.01
C LEU A 12 26.29 -7.71 11.52
N ARG A 13 25.85 -8.90 11.07
CA ARG A 13 25.76 -9.22 9.63
C ARG A 13 24.81 -8.28 8.89
N LYS A 14 23.70 -7.87 9.50
CA LYS A 14 22.71 -6.98 8.89
C LYS A 14 23.24 -5.54 8.77
N ILE A 15 24.09 -5.11 9.71
CA ILE A 15 24.82 -3.83 9.68
C ILE A 15 25.93 -3.89 8.61
N GLU A 16 26.72 -4.96 8.58
CA GLU A 16 27.84 -5.15 7.64
C GLU A 16 27.36 -5.26 6.18
N VAL A 17 26.22 -5.93 5.94
CA VAL A 17 25.57 -5.99 4.61
C VAL A 17 24.99 -4.63 4.18
N GLN A 18 24.73 -3.69 5.10
CA GLN A 18 24.34 -2.33 4.74
C GLN A 18 25.53 -1.43 4.35
N GLU A 19 26.74 -1.70 4.87
CA GLU A 19 27.96 -0.93 4.55
C GLU A 19 28.69 -1.40 3.29
N VAL A 20 28.49 -2.65 2.82
CA VAL A 20 29.06 -3.12 1.55
C VAL A 20 28.24 -2.56 0.37
N VAL A 21 28.88 -1.65 -0.35
CA VAL A 21 28.32 -0.84 -1.43
C VAL A 21 27.64 -1.65 -2.53
N VAL A 22 26.38 -1.27 -2.73
CA VAL A 22 25.52 -1.43 -3.91
C VAL A 22 26.29 -1.32 -5.23
N GLU A 23 26.43 -2.43 -5.94
CA GLU A 23 26.22 -2.46 -7.40
C GLU A 23 25.34 -3.67 -7.78
N VAL A 24 24.22 -3.84 -7.05
CA VAL A 24 23.10 -4.59 -7.61
C VAL A 24 22.55 -3.72 -8.73
N TYR A 25 22.63 -4.17 -9.99
CA TYR A 25 21.97 -3.56 -11.13
C TYR A 25 20.46 -3.47 -10.85
N LYS A 26 20.03 -2.39 -10.18
CA LYS A 26 18.62 -2.16 -9.86
C LYS A 26 17.88 -2.08 -11.20
N LYS A 27 17.12 -3.13 -11.56
CA LYS A 27 16.16 -3.06 -12.67
C LYS A 27 15.36 -1.77 -12.47
N LYS A 28 15.32 -0.90 -13.49
CA LYS A 28 14.59 0.38 -13.41
C LYS A 28 13.10 0.09 -13.29
N HIS A 29 12.61 -0.01 -12.06
CA HIS A 29 11.18 -0.10 -11.80
C HIS A 29 10.57 1.29 -12.00
N LYS A 30 9.45 1.34 -12.71
CA LYS A 30 8.66 2.57 -12.79
C LYS A 30 8.18 2.92 -11.39
N GLY A 31 8.40 4.16 -10.98
CA GLY A 31 7.90 4.66 -9.70
C GLY A 31 6.36 4.64 -9.64
N PRO A 32 5.78 4.84 -8.46
CA PRO A 32 4.33 4.88 -8.30
C PRO A 32 3.69 5.91 -9.23
N THR A 33 2.62 5.53 -9.92
CA THR A 33 1.84 6.43 -10.75
C THR A 33 1.23 7.55 -9.89
N LYS A 34 1.38 8.81 -10.32
CA LYS A 34 0.90 10.00 -9.59
C LYS A 34 -0.31 10.70 -10.23
N LEU A 35 -0.54 10.52 -11.53
CA LEU A 35 -1.65 11.13 -12.29
C LEU A 35 -1.89 12.63 -11.96
N THR A 36 -0.81 13.41 -11.84
CA THR A 36 -0.88 14.82 -11.43
C THR A 36 -1.74 15.67 -12.38
N SER A 37 -1.76 15.33 -13.67
CA SER A 37 -2.64 15.93 -14.66
C SER A 37 -4.13 15.78 -14.33
N VAL A 38 -4.53 14.60 -13.82
CA VAL A 38 -5.92 14.33 -13.44
C VAL A 38 -6.26 15.04 -12.12
N HIS A 39 -5.34 15.05 -11.15
CA HIS A 39 -5.53 15.82 -9.91
C HIS A 39 -5.72 17.32 -10.21
N GLY A 40 -4.90 17.89 -11.09
CA GLY A 40 -4.95 19.31 -11.48
C GLY A 40 -6.00 19.67 -12.52
N LEU A 41 -6.86 18.74 -12.94
CA LEU A 41 -7.88 19.01 -13.95
C LEU A 41 -8.88 20.06 -13.46
N ASP A 42 -9.14 21.10 -14.27
CA ASP A 42 -10.07 22.17 -13.92
C ASP A 42 -11.48 21.64 -13.61
N ASN A 43 -12.16 22.29 -12.67
CA ASN A 43 -13.56 21.98 -12.39
C ASN A 43 -14.39 22.27 -13.66
N GLY A 44 -15.06 21.24 -14.18
CA GLY A 44 -15.86 21.31 -15.42
C GLY A 44 -15.23 20.60 -16.62
N LYS A 45 -13.95 20.20 -16.55
CA LYS A 45 -13.36 19.24 -17.48
C LYS A 45 -13.42 17.86 -16.85
N GLN A 46 -14.12 16.94 -17.49
CA GLN A 46 -14.28 15.57 -17.02
C GLN A 46 -13.77 14.57 -18.06
N ILE A 47 -13.13 13.51 -17.60
CA ILE A 47 -12.75 12.38 -18.44
C ILE A 47 -13.96 11.43 -18.54
N VAL A 48 -14.45 11.19 -19.75
CA VAL A 48 -15.60 10.31 -19.98
C VAL A 48 -15.22 8.85 -19.72
N VAL A 49 -16.02 8.17 -18.91
CA VAL A 49 -15.87 6.73 -18.64
C VAL A 49 -17.03 5.99 -19.28
N GLN A 50 -16.71 5.21 -20.32
CA GLN A 50 -17.70 4.34 -20.96
C GLN A 50 -17.94 3.11 -20.09
N ILE A 51 -19.19 2.65 -20.06
CA ILE A 51 -19.61 1.45 -19.33
C ILE A 51 -20.15 0.40 -20.31
N ASN A 52 -19.92 -0.88 -20.01
CA ASN A 52 -20.57 -1.98 -20.71
C ASN A 52 -21.93 -2.33 -20.07
N GLU A 53 -22.65 -3.26 -20.70
CA GLU A 53 -23.95 -3.75 -20.22
C GLU A 53 -23.90 -4.39 -18.82
N LEU A 54 -22.73 -4.86 -18.41
CA LEU A 54 -22.48 -5.44 -17.08
C LEU A 54 -22.12 -4.38 -16.02
N GLY A 55 -22.21 -3.09 -16.35
CA GLY A 55 -21.87 -1.99 -15.45
C GLY A 55 -20.38 -1.91 -15.11
N GLN A 56 -19.51 -2.33 -16.02
CA GLN A 56 -18.05 -2.26 -15.87
C GLN A 56 -17.46 -1.19 -16.80
N PRO A 57 -16.40 -0.48 -16.37
CA PRO A 57 -15.83 0.58 -17.18
C PRO A 57 -14.95 -0.01 -18.29
N ILE A 58 -15.10 0.49 -19.51
CA ILE A 58 -14.35 0.07 -20.71
C ILE A 58 -13.60 1.24 -21.37
N GLY A 59 -12.61 0.92 -22.20
CA GLY A 59 -11.80 1.89 -22.95
C GLY A 59 -10.72 2.61 -22.13
N GLU A 60 -10.10 3.64 -22.73
CA GLU A 60 -9.01 4.41 -22.13
C GLU A 60 -9.41 5.14 -20.84
N GLY A 61 -10.65 5.65 -20.78
CA GLY A 61 -11.20 6.28 -19.57
C GLY A 61 -11.24 5.31 -18.38
N SER A 62 -11.54 4.03 -18.63
CA SER A 62 -11.49 2.96 -17.60
C SER A 62 -10.08 2.73 -17.08
N HIS A 63 -9.09 2.69 -17.98
CA HIS A 63 -7.70 2.52 -17.57
C HIS A 63 -7.22 3.70 -16.72
N SER A 64 -7.49 4.93 -17.17
CA SER A 64 -7.19 6.15 -16.41
C SER A 64 -7.86 6.15 -15.04
N LEU A 65 -9.16 5.78 -14.98
CA LEU A 65 -9.91 5.70 -13.73
C LEU A 65 -9.26 4.70 -12.76
N LYS A 66 -8.93 3.48 -13.20
CA LYS A 66 -8.28 2.45 -12.36
C LYS A 66 -6.96 2.94 -11.78
N LEU A 67 -6.13 3.61 -12.58
CA LEU A 67 -4.88 4.20 -12.11
C LEU A 67 -5.14 5.30 -11.07
N PHE A 68 -6.13 6.15 -11.33
CA PHE A 68 -6.49 7.25 -10.44
C PHE A 68 -7.03 6.76 -9.10
N LEU A 69 -7.86 5.71 -9.08
CA LEU A 69 -8.32 5.08 -7.84
C LEU A 69 -7.13 4.61 -6.99
N GLY A 70 -6.09 4.06 -7.61
CA GLY A 70 -4.85 3.70 -6.92
C GLY A 70 -4.04 4.89 -6.39
N THR A 71 -4.24 6.09 -6.91
CA THR A 71 -3.65 7.31 -6.33
C THR A 71 -4.45 7.79 -5.13
N ILE A 72 -5.79 7.76 -5.21
CA ILE A 72 -6.69 8.15 -4.13
C ILE A 72 -6.53 7.25 -2.91
N THR A 73 -6.37 5.93 -3.09
CA THR A 73 -6.20 5.00 -1.96
C THR A 73 -4.97 5.27 -1.10
N ARG A 74 -4.03 6.08 -1.59
CA ARG A 74 -2.80 6.47 -0.89
C ARG A 74 -2.89 7.86 -0.27
N LEU A 75 -3.98 8.60 -0.50
CA LEU A 75 -4.23 9.89 0.10
C LEU A 75 -4.77 9.72 1.52
N ALA A 76 -3.97 10.08 2.51
CA ALA A 76 -4.31 9.86 3.93
C ALA A 76 -5.56 10.65 4.39
N ASP A 77 -5.85 11.79 3.77
CA ASP A 77 -7.01 12.63 4.07
C ASP A 77 -8.32 12.03 3.54
N LYS A 78 -8.26 11.26 2.45
CA LYS A 78 -9.42 10.63 1.82
C LYS A 78 -9.61 9.19 2.27
N MET A 79 -8.50 8.46 2.41
CA MET A 79 -8.49 7.02 2.61
C MET A 79 -7.63 6.66 3.83
N PRO A 80 -8.12 6.93 5.06
CA PRO A 80 -7.38 6.71 6.29
C PRO A 80 -6.95 5.25 6.44
N ILE A 81 -5.67 5.01 6.77
CA ILE A 81 -5.14 3.65 6.96
C ILE A 81 -5.46 3.08 8.36
N ASP A 82 -5.77 3.95 9.32
CA ASP A 82 -6.11 3.65 10.70
C ASP A 82 -7.54 3.14 10.88
N ALA A 83 -8.40 3.25 9.86
CA ALA A 83 -9.65 2.51 9.82
C ALA A 83 -9.36 0.99 9.94
N PRO A 84 -9.97 0.25 10.89
CA PRO A 84 -9.59 -1.15 11.14
C PRO A 84 -9.96 -2.06 9.98
N THR A 85 -11.16 -1.86 9.40
CA THR A 85 -11.66 -2.60 8.23
C THR A 85 -12.36 -1.65 7.26
N TRP A 86 -12.54 -2.07 6.01
CA TRP A 86 -13.29 -1.31 5.01
C TRP A 86 -14.73 -0.99 5.45
N ARG A 87 -15.37 -1.92 6.15
CA ARG A 87 -16.72 -1.75 6.68
C ARG A 87 -16.77 -0.68 7.77
N ALA A 88 -15.70 -0.55 8.55
CA ALA A 88 -15.55 0.47 9.59
C ALA A 88 -15.09 1.83 9.05
N MET A 89 -14.69 1.93 7.78
CA MET A 89 -14.41 3.22 7.15
C MET A 89 -15.70 4.03 7.05
N SER A 90 -15.70 5.22 7.65
CA SER A 90 -16.87 6.11 7.69
C SER A 90 -17.44 6.36 6.29
N ALA A 91 -18.76 6.40 6.19
CA ALA A 91 -19.47 6.71 4.96
C ALA A 91 -19.02 8.05 4.37
N THR A 92 -18.74 9.05 5.22
CA THR A 92 -18.24 10.37 4.82
C THR A 92 -16.98 10.26 3.94
N HIS A 93 -16.00 9.43 4.30
CA HIS A 93 -14.79 9.29 3.49
C HIS A 93 -15.09 8.67 2.11
N LYS A 94 -16.01 7.70 2.06
CA LYS A 94 -16.39 7.04 0.80
C LYS A 94 -17.16 7.99 -0.10
N ASP A 95 -18.05 8.80 0.47
CA ASP A 95 -18.82 9.79 -0.27
C ASP A 95 -17.95 10.98 -0.70
N ASP A 96 -17.01 11.45 0.13
CA ASP A 96 -16.04 12.48 -0.23
C ASP A 96 -15.17 12.04 -1.41
N VAL A 97 -14.73 10.77 -1.41
CA VAL A 97 -13.98 10.18 -2.53
C VAL A 97 -14.86 10.06 -3.77
N TRP A 98 -16.11 9.67 -3.61
CA TRP A 98 -17.07 9.57 -4.71
C TRP A 98 -17.32 10.94 -5.36
N GLU A 99 -17.57 11.98 -4.56
CA GLU A 99 -17.73 13.34 -5.06
C GLU A 99 -16.45 13.83 -5.74
N TYR A 100 -15.30 13.56 -5.15
CA TYR A 100 -14.01 13.92 -5.74
C TYR A 100 -13.79 13.26 -7.11
N LEU A 101 -14.21 12.00 -7.26
CA LEU A 101 -14.17 11.29 -8.54
C LEU A 101 -15.11 11.89 -9.57
N GLN A 102 -16.35 12.21 -9.18
CA GLN A 102 -17.34 12.83 -10.07
C GLN A 102 -16.88 14.20 -10.58
N ARG A 103 -16.06 14.93 -9.82
CA ARG A 103 -15.49 16.21 -10.30
C ARG A 103 -14.44 16.02 -11.42
N LYS A 104 -13.79 14.85 -11.50
CA LYS A 104 -12.68 14.59 -12.43
C LYS A 104 -13.07 13.69 -13.60
N TYR A 105 -14.07 12.85 -13.40
CA TYR A 105 -14.55 11.90 -14.38
C TYR A 105 -16.06 12.03 -14.52
N ASP A 106 -16.56 11.88 -15.74
CA ASP A 106 -17.97 11.72 -16.00
C ASP A 106 -18.31 10.25 -15.79
N ILE A 107 -18.74 9.94 -14.56
CA ILE A 107 -19.02 8.58 -14.10
C ILE A 107 -20.53 8.43 -13.87
N PRO A 108 -21.20 7.50 -14.55
CA PRO A 108 -22.61 7.22 -14.29
C PRO A 108 -22.79 6.63 -12.87
N ALA A 109 -23.91 6.98 -12.22
CA ALA A 109 -24.19 6.53 -10.85
C ALA A 109 -24.25 5.00 -10.71
N SER A 110 -24.60 4.28 -11.78
CA SER A 110 -24.57 2.81 -11.84
C SER A 110 -23.18 2.22 -11.61
N LEU A 111 -22.10 2.97 -11.87
CA LEU A 111 -20.73 2.53 -11.66
C LEU A 111 -20.26 2.68 -10.20
N LYS A 112 -21.05 3.33 -9.32
CA LYS A 112 -20.66 3.61 -7.93
C LYS A 112 -20.25 2.34 -7.18
N GLU A 113 -21.03 1.27 -7.30
CA GLU A 113 -20.74 0.01 -6.62
C GLU A 113 -19.41 -0.60 -7.09
N TRP A 114 -19.15 -0.58 -8.40
CA TRP A 114 -17.90 -1.07 -8.97
C TRP A 114 -16.70 -0.28 -8.43
N VAL A 115 -16.79 1.05 -8.39
CA VAL A 115 -15.73 1.93 -7.89
C VAL A 115 -15.45 1.68 -6.40
N ILE A 116 -16.49 1.57 -5.58
CA ILE A 116 -16.36 1.30 -4.14
C ILE A 116 -15.67 -0.05 -3.90
N LYS A 117 -16.02 -1.08 -4.69
CA LYS A 117 -15.38 -2.40 -4.62
C LYS A 117 -13.91 -2.35 -5.03
N ASP A 118 -13.58 -1.61 -6.09
CA ASP A 118 -12.21 -1.44 -6.55
C ASP A 118 -11.35 -0.65 -5.54
N LEU A 119 -11.92 0.38 -4.90
CA LEU A 119 -11.29 1.13 -3.81
C LEU A 119 -11.04 0.25 -2.58
N ASP A 120 -12.00 -0.57 -2.17
CA ASP A 120 -11.83 -1.54 -1.06
C ASP A 120 -10.60 -2.42 -1.31
N GLN A 121 -10.56 -3.06 -2.48
CA GLN A 121 -9.47 -3.96 -2.84
C GLN A 121 -8.12 -3.23 -2.83
N LYS A 122 -8.03 -2.05 -3.45
CA LYS A 122 -6.79 -1.27 -3.52
C LYS A 122 -6.35 -0.76 -2.14
N TRP A 123 -7.29 -0.32 -1.30
CA TRP A 123 -6.99 0.15 0.05
C TRP A 123 -6.48 -1.00 0.94
N ARG A 124 -7.10 -2.18 0.86
CA ARG A 124 -6.63 -3.39 1.56
C ARG A 124 -5.25 -3.82 1.09
N SER A 125 -5.01 -3.82 -0.22
CA SER A 125 -3.69 -4.09 -0.79
C SER A 125 -2.65 -3.08 -0.31
N TRP A 126 -2.98 -1.78 -0.28
CA TRP A 126 -2.09 -0.74 0.24
C TRP A 126 -1.74 -0.95 1.71
N LYS A 127 -2.75 -1.20 2.56
CA LYS A 127 -2.55 -1.47 3.98
C LYS A 127 -1.72 -2.74 4.22
N TYR A 128 -1.93 -3.78 3.40
CA TYR A 128 -1.13 -5.00 3.42
C TYR A 128 0.32 -4.74 3.03
N GLU A 129 0.57 -4.01 1.94
CA GLU A 129 1.92 -3.64 1.51
C GLU A 129 2.68 -2.87 2.60
N LEU A 130 2.02 -1.90 3.23
CA LEU A 130 2.59 -1.13 4.33
C LEU A 130 2.99 -2.03 5.50
N ARG A 131 2.07 -2.88 5.96
CA ARG A 131 2.36 -3.84 7.04
C ARG A 131 3.53 -4.74 6.65
N ASN A 132 3.48 -5.33 5.47
CA ASN A 132 4.45 -6.34 5.06
C ASN A 132 5.86 -5.75 4.86
N LYS A 133 5.96 -4.52 4.35
CA LYS A 133 7.26 -3.87 4.09
C LYS A 133 7.86 -3.24 5.33
N TYR A 134 7.03 -2.70 6.23
CA TYR A 134 7.51 -1.73 7.23
C TYR A 134 7.17 -2.09 8.67
N PHE A 135 6.21 -2.98 8.92
CA PHE A 135 5.91 -3.43 10.28
C PHE A 135 6.77 -4.64 10.63
N ASN A 136 7.51 -4.51 11.73
CA ASN A 136 8.29 -5.58 12.33
C ASN A 136 7.74 -5.90 13.74
N PRO A 137 7.18 -7.10 13.97
CA PRO A 137 6.65 -7.48 15.27
C PRO A 137 7.72 -7.66 16.37
N THR A 138 9.03 -7.73 16.02
CA THR A 138 10.10 -7.89 17.01
C THR A 138 10.54 -6.59 17.66
N LEU A 139 10.31 -5.47 16.97
CA LEU A 139 10.71 -4.15 17.44
C LEU A 139 9.64 -3.60 18.37
N LYS A 140 10.06 -2.74 19.31
CA LYS A 140 9.12 -2.07 20.19
C LYS A 140 8.28 -1.06 19.39
N GLN A 141 7.08 -0.76 19.87
CA GLN A 141 6.16 0.15 19.19
C GLN A 141 6.80 1.53 18.92
N ASN A 142 7.50 2.08 19.92
CA ASN A 142 8.16 3.39 19.85
C ASN A 142 9.28 3.47 18.78
N GLU A 143 9.89 2.34 18.42
CA GLU A 143 10.97 2.27 17.43
C GLU A 143 10.46 2.33 15.99
N GLN A 144 9.14 2.25 15.78
CA GLN A 144 8.51 2.19 14.46
C GLN A 144 7.40 3.22 14.27
N GLU A 145 7.36 4.28 15.08
CA GLU A 145 6.31 5.32 15.01
C GLU A 145 6.47 6.28 13.83
N ILE A 146 7.63 6.30 13.18
CA ILE A 146 7.89 7.14 12.02
C ILE A 146 7.56 6.32 10.76
N PRO A 147 6.59 6.74 9.93
CA PRO A 147 6.28 6.05 8.70
C PRO A 147 7.47 6.16 7.72
N PRO A 148 7.94 5.05 7.15
CA PRO A 148 9.02 5.07 6.16
C PRO A 148 8.56 5.51 4.76
N ASP A 149 7.24 5.57 4.51
CA ASP A 149 6.68 6.09 3.26
C ASP A 149 6.11 7.50 3.48
N PRO A 150 6.58 8.53 2.73
CA PRO A 150 6.14 9.92 2.92
C PRO A 150 4.67 10.16 2.59
N ARG A 151 4.00 9.22 1.91
CA ARG A 151 2.56 9.31 1.60
C ARG A 151 1.69 8.93 2.80
N VAL A 152 2.27 8.31 3.81
CA VAL A 152 1.54 7.86 5.00
C VAL A 152 1.56 8.95 6.05
N ASN A 153 0.37 9.28 6.57
CA ASN A 153 0.27 10.22 7.69
C ASN A 153 0.83 9.60 8.97
N VAL A 154 1.68 10.35 9.68
CA VAL A 154 2.39 9.90 10.90
C VAL A 154 1.43 9.47 12.00
N GLU A 155 0.38 10.24 12.24
CA GLU A 155 -0.57 9.94 13.33
C GLU A 155 -1.45 8.73 13.00
N GLN A 156 -1.85 8.57 11.74
CA GLN A 156 -2.52 7.35 11.29
C GLN A 156 -1.60 6.13 11.41
N TRP A 157 -0.32 6.28 11.03
CA TRP A 157 0.68 5.21 11.15
C TRP A 157 0.86 4.74 12.59
N LYS A 158 1.05 5.66 13.54
CA LYS A 158 1.16 5.33 14.98
C LYS A 158 -0.01 4.49 15.47
N ARG A 159 -1.25 4.91 15.15
CA ARG A 159 -2.47 4.17 15.52
C ARG A 159 -2.51 2.78 14.90
N VAL A 160 -2.07 2.65 13.65
CA VAL A 160 -2.00 1.37 12.95
C VAL A 160 -0.94 0.44 13.55
N VAL A 161 0.27 0.95 13.85
CA VAL A 161 1.34 0.19 14.50
C VAL A 161 0.91 -0.28 15.88
N GLN A 162 0.28 0.58 16.67
CA GLN A 162 -0.31 0.20 17.96
C GLN A 162 -1.31 -0.96 17.78
N THR A 163 -2.25 -0.79 16.84
CA THR A 163 -3.27 -1.81 16.53
C THR A 163 -2.65 -3.14 16.10
N TRP A 164 -1.62 -3.13 15.25
CA TRP A 164 -0.94 -4.35 14.80
C TRP A 164 -0.10 -5.01 15.89
N SER A 165 0.49 -4.21 16.78
CA SER A 165 1.25 -4.70 17.94
C SER A 165 0.34 -5.37 18.95
N SER A 166 -0.83 -4.78 19.23
CA SER A 166 -1.85 -5.36 20.12
C SER A 166 -2.59 -6.54 19.50
N ASN A 167 -2.77 -6.55 18.17
CA ASN A 167 -3.44 -7.64 17.45
C ASN A 167 -2.47 -8.71 16.91
N SER A 168 -1.29 -8.88 17.51
CA SER A 168 -0.25 -9.82 17.05
C SER A 168 -0.61 -11.30 17.17
N TRP A 169 -1.86 -11.65 17.44
CA TRP A 169 -2.34 -13.03 17.48
C TRP A 169 -2.13 -13.70 16.11
N LYS A 170 -1.16 -14.65 16.06
CA LYS A 170 -0.94 -15.72 15.07
C LYS A 170 0.24 -15.62 14.08
N ILE A 171 1.28 -14.86 14.35
CA ILE A 171 2.58 -15.12 13.69
C ILE A 171 3.61 -15.26 14.80
N SER A 172 4.03 -16.49 15.08
CA SER A 172 5.17 -16.69 15.97
C SER A 172 6.40 -16.03 15.35
N LEU A 173 7.38 -15.66 16.16
CA LEU A 173 8.65 -15.12 15.63
C LEU A 173 9.25 -16.06 14.56
N ALA A 174 9.07 -17.37 14.72
CA ALA A 174 9.47 -18.38 13.74
C ALA A 174 8.72 -18.24 12.40
N ASP A 175 7.39 -18.09 12.43
CA ASP A 175 6.58 -17.91 11.21
C ASP A 175 6.94 -16.59 10.50
N TYR A 176 7.22 -15.52 11.26
CA TYR A 176 7.69 -14.26 10.70
C TYR A 176 9.05 -14.41 10.02
N MET A 177 10.00 -15.08 10.69
CA MET A 177 11.32 -15.35 10.13
C MET A 177 11.25 -16.28 8.90
N GLU A 178 10.33 -17.25 8.87
CA GLU A 178 10.10 -18.11 7.71
C GLU A 178 9.52 -17.33 6.52
N LEU A 179 8.54 -16.44 6.76
CA LEU A 179 8.03 -15.53 5.74
C LEU A 179 9.13 -14.61 5.19
N GLU A 180 10.03 -14.12 6.04
CA GLU A 180 11.13 -13.26 5.62
C GLU A 180 12.20 -14.03 4.84
N LYS A 181 12.52 -15.27 5.23
CA LYS A 181 13.35 -16.19 4.45
C LYS A 181 12.73 -16.47 3.08
N ALA A 182 11.43 -16.75 3.01
CA ALA A 182 10.71 -16.97 1.76
C ALA A 182 10.67 -15.71 0.88
N ARG A 183 10.58 -14.52 1.48
CA ARG A 183 10.69 -13.23 0.76
C ARG A 183 12.07 -13.06 0.14
N HIS A 184 13.13 -13.27 0.93
CA HIS A 184 14.51 -13.21 0.44
C HIS A 184 14.73 -14.20 -0.71
N GLN A 185 14.24 -15.44 -0.56
CA GLN A 185 14.34 -16.47 -1.59
C GLN A 185 13.57 -16.14 -2.87
N ARG A 186 12.39 -15.48 -2.79
CA ARG A 186 11.67 -15.01 -3.99
C ARG A 186 12.40 -13.88 -4.71
N VAL A 187 13.02 -12.97 -3.98
CA VAL A 187 13.85 -11.91 -4.57
C VAL A 187 15.03 -12.55 -5.30
N CYS A 188 15.71 -13.52 -4.69
CA CYS A 188 16.82 -14.24 -5.30
C CYS A 188 16.41 -15.23 -6.43
N ARG A 189 15.19 -15.78 -6.44
CA ARG A 189 14.74 -16.73 -7.49
C ARG A 189 14.41 -16.04 -8.81
N VAL A 190 13.96 -14.78 -8.77
CA VAL A 190 13.75 -13.95 -9.98
C VAL A 190 15.07 -13.71 -10.73
N GLU A 191 16.23 -14.00 -10.12
CA GLU A 191 17.55 -13.80 -10.70
C GLU A 191 18.13 -15.05 -11.40
N LEU A 192 17.47 -16.22 -11.34
CA LEU A 192 17.98 -17.47 -11.93
C LEU A 192 17.26 -17.94 -13.21
N ASP A 193 16.07 -17.41 -13.50
CA ASP A 193 15.29 -17.78 -14.70
C ASP A 193 15.50 -16.81 -15.89
N ASP A 194 16.36 -15.80 -15.74
CA ASP A 194 16.70 -14.78 -16.76
C ASP A 194 18.11 -15.03 -17.40
N THR A 195 18.67 -16.24 -17.30
CA THR A 195 19.92 -16.65 -17.98
C THR A 195 19.70 -17.72 -19.03
#